data_AF-A0A2P5LIY7-F1
#
_entry.id   AF-A0A2P5LIY7-F1
#
_cell.length_a   1.000
_cell.length_b   1.000
_cell.length_c   1.000
_cell.angle_alpha   90.00
_cell.angle_beta   90.00
_cell.angle_gamma   90.00
#
_symmetry.space_group_name_H-M   'P 1'
#
loop_
_entity.id
_entity.type
_entity.pdbx_description
1 polymer ?
#
loop_
_entity_poly.entity_id
_entity_poly.type
_entity_poly.pdbx_seq_one_letter_code
_entity_poly.pdbx_strand_id
1 'polypeptide(L)'
;FTLETKGNHIWRPIAPVARVSLDLDAPDLRWEGHGYFDTNAGDEPLEKGFAFWSWSRANIGDAAAILYDAERRREAPLSLALRFSASGEMETLDPPPLAPLPLTKWRVQRHTRADDGVAQALRSFEDAPFYSRSLVAAKFRGEAVNWINESLSLDRFANPLVRLMLPFRMPRRA
;
A
#
# COMPACT_ATOMS: atom_id res chain seq x y z
N PHE A 1 1.82 14.77 1.36
CA PHE A 1 0.80 14.85 0.31
C PHE A 1 -0.55 15.04 0.96
N THR A 2 -1.24 16.11 0.57
CA THR A 2 -2.66 16.29 0.87
C THR A 2 -3.45 15.42 -0.09
N LEU A 3 -4.29 14.53 0.44
CA LEU A 3 -4.94 13.48 -0.35
C LEU A 3 -6.27 13.93 -0.97
N GLU A 4 -6.90 14.95 -0.39
CA GLU A 4 -8.13 15.55 -0.89
C GLU A 4 -8.12 17.05 -0.63
N THR A 5 -8.93 17.81 -1.38
CA THR A 5 -8.81 19.26 -1.49
C THR A 5 -8.99 19.98 -0.16
N LYS A 6 -9.77 19.45 0.78
CA LYS A 6 -9.99 20.09 2.08
C LYS A 6 -8.83 19.93 3.07
N GLY A 7 -7.87 19.04 2.82
CA GLY A 7 -6.74 18.80 3.72
C GLY A 7 -7.03 17.92 4.93
N ASN A 8 -8.21 17.30 5.01
CA ASN A 8 -8.63 16.43 6.11
C ASN A 8 -7.86 15.11 6.16
N HIS A 9 -7.14 14.73 5.10
CA HIS A 9 -6.32 13.53 5.07
C HIS A 9 -4.96 13.84 4.47
N ILE A 10 -3.91 13.54 5.25
CA ILE A 10 -2.52 13.81 4.91
C ILE A 10 -1.72 12.53 5.05
N TRP A 11 -0.99 12.18 4.01
CA TRP A 11 0.00 11.11 4.01
C TRP A 11 1.40 11.68 3.81
N ARG A 12 2.39 11.18 4.57
CA ARG A 12 3.79 11.59 4.45
C ARG A 12 4.73 10.39 4.53
N PRO A 13 5.47 10.04 3.45
CA PRO A 13 6.56 9.08 3.51
C PRO A 13 7.79 9.75 4.14
N ILE A 14 8.04 9.48 5.43
CA ILE A 14 9.11 10.14 6.21
C ILE A 14 10.48 9.55 5.87
N ALA A 15 10.58 8.22 5.79
CA ALA A 15 11.79 7.52 5.41
C ALA A 15 11.46 6.48 4.33
N PRO A 16 11.28 6.92 3.06
CA PRO A 16 10.90 6.04 1.95
C PRO A 16 12.01 5.04 1.58
N VAL A 17 13.27 5.43 1.80
CA VAL A 17 14.47 4.59 1.74
C VAL A 17 15.06 4.57 3.15
N ALA A 18 15.07 3.39 3.78
CA ALA A 18 15.61 3.22 5.13
C ALA A 18 16.23 1.83 5.30
N ARG A 19 17.05 1.67 6.34
CA ARG A 19 17.43 0.36 6.89
C ARG A 19 16.68 0.18 8.21
N VAL A 20 16.11 -1.00 8.41
CA VAL A 20 15.48 -1.39 9.67
C VAL A 20 16.26 -2.55 10.25
N SER A 21 16.49 -2.52 11.56
CA SER A 21 16.98 -3.65 12.33
C SER A 21 15.96 -3.99 13.41
N LEU A 22 15.82 -5.28 13.69
CA LEU A 22 15.01 -5.82 14.76
C LEU A 22 15.90 -6.67 15.65
N ASP A 23 15.86 -6.41 16.96
CA ASP A 23 16.48 -7.21 17.99
C ASP A 23 15.41 -7.45 19.07
N LEU A 24 14.94 -8.69 19.16
CA LEU A 24 13.97 -9.13 20.15
C LEU A 24 14.65 -10.14 21.08
N ASP A 25 14.42 -9.98 22.38
CA ASP A 25 14.88 -10.94 23.39
C ASP A 25 13.96 -12.17 23.48
N ALA A 26 12.66 -11.99 23.22
CA ALA A 26 11.65 -13.03 23.30
C ALA A 26 10.60 -12.85 22.19
N PRO A 27 10.70 -13.56 21.04
CA PRO A 27 11.70 -14.60 20.72
C PRO A 27 13.11 -14.02 20.49
N ASP A 28 14.16 -14.82 20.69
CA ASP A 28 15.56 -14.49 20.35
C ASP A 28 15.72 -14.38 18.82
N LEU A 29 15.37 -13.21 18.30
CA LEU A 29 15.26 -12.95 16.87
C LEU A 29 15.97 -11.65 16.52
N ARG A 30 16.97 -11.77 15.66
CA ARG A 30 17.75 -10.66 15.13
C ARG A 30 17.76 -10.69 13.61
N TRP A 31 17.39 -9.57 12.99
CA TRP A 31 17.55 -9.39 11.54
C TRP A 31 17.64 -7.92 11.18
N GLU A 32 18.16 -7.65 10.00
CA GLU A 32 18.20 -6.32 9.41
C GLU A 32 17.85 -6.38 7.92
N GLY A 33 17.37 -5.27 7.38
CA GLY A 33 16.99 -5.19 5.98
C GLY A 33 16.47 -3.82 5.59
N HIS A 34 15.80 -3.76 4.44
CA HIS A 34 15.20 -2.52 3.95
C HIS A 34 13.96 -2.16 4.77
N GLY A 35 13.91 -0.92 5.23
CA GLY A 35 12.79 -0.33 5.93
C GLY A 35 12.02 0.67 5.06
N TYR A 36 10.85 1.05 5.57
CA TYR A 36 10.01 2.13 5.07
C TYR A 36 9.26 2.70 6.27
N PHE A 37 9.18 4.03 6.39
CA PHE A 37 8.43 4.69 7.46
C PHE A 37 7.61 5.85 6.92
N ASP A 38 6.33 5.85 7.26
CA ASP A 38 5.39 6.90 6.89
C ASP A 38 4.42 7.23 8.01
N THR A 39 3.65 8.29 7.76
CA THR A 39 2.58 8.73 8.65
C THR A 39 1.34 9.04 7.86
N ASN A 40 0.20 8.75 8.48
CA ASN A 40 -1.12 9.12 8.02
C ASN A 40 -1.77 9.94 9.14
N ALA A 41 -2.31 11.10 8.80
CA ALA A 41 -3.02 11.97 9.71
C ALA A 41 -4.34 12.42 9.06
N GLY A 42 -5.36 12.66 9.86
CA GLY A 42 -6.59 13.24 9.35
C GLY A 42 -7.58 13.67 10.40
N ASP A 43 -8.48 14.56 9.99
CA ASP A 43 -9.49 15.21 10.83
C ASP A 43 -10.89 14.57 10.66
N GLU A 44 -11.01 13.55 9.81
CA GLU A 44 -12.23 12.74 9.68
C GLU A 44 -11.92 11.26 9.37
N PRO A 45 -12.86 10.33 9.64
CA PRO A 45 -12.70 8.92 9.27
C PRO A 45 -12.46 8.71 7.77
N LEU A 46 -11.58 7.77 7.41
CA LEU A 46 -11.19 7.49 6.04
C LEU A 46 -12.39 7.17 5.14
N GLU A 47 -13.37 6.41 5.66
CA GLU A 47 -14.55 6.01 4.88
C GLU A 47 -15.47 7.16 4.50
N LYS A 48 -15.32 8.34 5.11
CA LYS A 48 -16.01 9.56 4.66
C LYS A 48 -15.34 10.20 3.45
N GLY A 49 -14.02 10.08 3.34
CA GLY A 49 -13.22 10.69 2.27
C GLY A 49 -13.07 9.80 1.03
N PHE A 50 -12.93 8.48 1.23
CA PHE A 50 -12.55 7.55 0.18
C PHE A 50 -13.41 6.28 0.17
N ALA A 51 -13.59 5.70 -1.02
CA ALA A 51 -14.26 4.41 -1.22
C ALA A 51 -13.26 3.24 -1.28
N PHE A 52 -12.08 3.50 -1.87
CA PHE A 52 -11.03 2.52 -2.07
C PHE A 52 -9.65 3.20 -2.08
N TRP A 53 -8.62 2.45 -1.69
CA TRP A 53 -7.23 2.88 -1.77
C TRP A 53 -6.32 1.67 -2.09
N SER A 54 -5.44 1.81 -3.10
CA SER A 54 -4.30 0.93 -3.35
C SER A 54 -2.97 1.64 -3.12
N TRP A 55 -2.04 0.97 -2.45
CA TRP A 55 -0.69 1.48 -2.21
C TRP A 55 0.32 0.40 -2.53
N SER A 56 1.34 0.73 -3.31
CA SER A 56 2.45 -0.17 -3.62
C SER A 56 3.78 0.50 -3.36
N ARG A 57 4.72 -0.25 -2.78
CA ARG A 57 6.12 0.20 -2.64
C ARG A 57 7.08 -0.90 -3.03
N ALA A 58 8.13 -0.51 -3.73
CA ALA A 58 9.25 -1.38 -4.07
C ALA A 58 10.59 -0.67 -3.89
N ASN A 59 11.65 -1.46 -3.71
CA ASN A 59 13.01 -0.99 -3.90
C ASN A 59 13.37 -1.11 -5.38
N ILE A 60 14.05 -0.11 -5.92
CA ILE A 60 14.57 -0.09 -7.29
C ILE A 60 16.03 0.34 -7.21
N GLY A 61 16.93 -0.65 -7.21
CA GLY A 61 18.32 -0.41 -6.84
C GLY A 61 18.44 0.10 -5.40
N ASP A 62 19.05 1.27 -5.24
CA ASP A 62 19.20 2.00 -3.97
C ASP A 62 18.05 2.99 -3.69
N ALA A 63 17.11 3.13 -4.63
CA ALA A 63 15.95 3.99 -4.54
C ALA A 63 14.70 3.22 -4.07
N ALA A 64 13.65 3.96 -3.73
CA ALA A 64 12.32 3.42 -3.52
C ALA A 64 11.33 4.04 -4.52
N ALA A 65 10.41 3.22 -5.02
CA ALA A 65 9.27 3.67 -5.81
C ALA A 65 7.98 3.43 -5.02
N ILE A 66 7.05 4.39 -5.09
CA ILE A 66 5.73 4.32 -4.46
C ILE A 66 4.67 4.62 -5.51
N LEU A 67 3.65 3.77 -5.58
CA LEU A 67 2.43 3.98 -6.36
C LEU A 67 1.28 4.07 -5.38
N TYR A 68 0.45 5.11 -5.52
CA TYR A 68 -0.62 5.39 -4.57
C TYR A 68 -1.84 5.83 -5.34
N ASP A 69 -2.90 5.04 -5.29
CA ASP A 69 -4.18 5.33 -5.91
C ASP A 69 -5.28 5.42 -4.85
N ALA A 70 -6.10 6.48 -4.89
CA ALA A 70 -7.25 6.61 -4.02
C ALA A 70 -8.50 7.02 -4.80
N GLU A 71 -9.58 6.24 -4.61
CA GLU A 71 -10.90 6.56 -5.10
C GLU A 71 -11.60 7.49 -4.09
N ARG A 72 -11.56 8.78 -4.38
CA ARG A 72 -12.13 9.83 -3.54
C ARG A 72 -13.65 9.88 -3.74
N ARG A 73 -14.42 10.02 -2.66
CA ARG A 73 -15.88 10.08 -2.76
C ARG A 73 -16.41 11.40 -3.27
N ARG A 74 -15.66 12.49 -3.01
CA ARG A 74 -16.09 13.88 -3.26
C ARG A 74 -15.35 14.53 -4.42
N GLU A 75 -14.36 13.83 -5.00
CA GLU A 75 -13.40 14.36 -5.96
C GLU A 75 -13.03 13.29 -6.98
N ALA A 76 -12.39 13.67 -8.09
CA ALA A 76 -11.82 12.71 -9.04
C ALA A 76 -10.81 11.77 -8.35
N PRO A 77 -10.49 10.58 -8.87
CA PRO A 77 -9.46 9.73 -8.30
C PRO A 77 -8.12 10.46 -8.14
N LEU A 78 -7.37 10.13 -7.09
CA LEU A 78 -5.99 10.55 -6.91
C LEU A 78 -5.07 9.42 -7.38
N SER A 79 -4.01 9.76 -8.10
CA SER A 79 -2.93 8.84 -8.44
C SER A 79 -1.58 9.52 -8.26
N LEU A 80 -0.69 8.92 -7.49
CA LEU A 80 0.69 9.35 -7.30
C LEU A 80 1.63 8.23 -7.74
N ALA A 81 2.65 8.58 -8.51
CA ALA A 81 3.82 7.74 -8.72
C ALA A 81 5.05 8.54 -8.30
N LEU A 82 5.78 8.03 -7.33
CA LEU A 82 6.88 8.73 -6.67
C LEU A 82 8.12 7.86 -6.68
N ARG A 83 9.27 8.48 -6.88
CA ARG A 83 10.57 7.87 -6.70
C ARG A 83 11.37 8.68 -5.68
N PHE A 84 12.03 7.97 -4.78
CA PHE A 84 12.90 8.55 -3.75
C PHE A 84 14.29 7.95 -3.89
N SER A 85 15.31 8.79 -4.07
CA SER A 85 16.70 8.34 -4.09
C SER A 85 17.21 8.05 -2.66
N ALA A 86 18.36 7.37 -2.57
CA ALA A 86 19.07 7.21 -1.30
C ALA A 86 19.54 8.53 -0.68
N SER A 87 19.68 9.61 -1.48
CA SER A 87 20.01 10.95 -0.99
C SER A 87 18.79 11.74 -0.48
N GLY A 88 17.59 11.16 -0.57
CA GLY A 88 16.33 11.79 -0.15
C GLY A 88 15.70 12.70 -1.21
N GLU A 89 16.25 12.72 -2.43
CA GLU A 89 15.65 13.44 -3.55
C GLU A 89 14.35 12.75 -3.96
N MET A 90 13.30 13.55 -4.16
CA MET A 90 11.98 13.08 -4.58
C MET A 90 11.71 13.50 -6.02
N GLU A 91 11.27 12.53 -6.82
CA GLU A 91 10.83 12.71 -8.19
C GLU A 91 9.37 12.23 -8.33
N THR A 92 8.52 13.05 -8.94
CA THR A 92 7.18 12.64 -9.36
C THR A 92 7.27 12.03 -10.75
N LEU A 93 6.64 10.89 -10.94
CA LEU A 93 6.61 10.15 -12.19
C LEU A 93 5.20 10.15 -12.78
N ASP A 94 5.10 9.86 -14.07
CA ASP A 94 3.83 9.52 -14.68
C ASP A 94 3.38 8.14 -14.17
N PRO A 95 2.16 8.01 -13.60
CA PRO A 95 1.67 6.72 -13.13
C PRO A 95 1.53 5.72 -14.28
N PRO A 96 2.07 4.50 -14.17
CA PRO A 96 1.86 3.47 -15.17
C PRO A 96 0.38 3.08 -15.28
N PRO A 97 -0.02 2.38 -16.36
CA PRO A 97 -1.37 1.83 -16.47
C PRO A 97 -1.78 0.98 -15.26
N LEU A 98 -3.09 0.93 -14.99
CA LEU A 98 -3.66 0.05 -13.96
C LEU A 98 -3.43 -1.41 -14.32
N ALA A 99 -3.03 -2.19 -13.33
CA ALA A 99 -2.81 -3.62 -13.42
C ALA A 99 -3.71 -4.35 -12.40
N PRO A 100 -4.78 -5.02 -12.85
CA PRO A 100 -5.70 -5.71 -11.96
C PRO A 100 -5.04 -6.92 -11.31
N LEU A 101 -5.44 -7.22 -10.07
CA LEU A 101 -5.00 -8.41 -9.35
C LEU A 101 -6.22 -9.30 -9.06
N PRO A 102 -6.04 -10.63 -8.90
CA PRO A 102 -7.13 -11.52 -8.51
C PRO A 102 -7.81 -11.06 -7.22
N LEU A 103 -9.08 -11.41 -7.00
CA LEU A 103 -9.74 -11.17 -5.72
C LEU A 103 -9.06 -11.94 -4.58
N THR A 104 -9.15 -11.42 -3.36
CA THR A 104 -8.70 -12.13 -2.16
C THR A 104 -9.70 -13.22 -1.73
N LYS A 105 -9.37 -14.02 -0.70
CA LYS A 105 -10.33 -15.02 -0.17
C LYS A 105 -11.59 -14.37 0.40
N TRP A 106 -11.45 -13.17 0.95
CA TRP A 106 -12.57 -12.33 1.38
C TRP A 106 -13.28 -11.55 0.26
N ARG A 107 -12.87 -11.80 -0.99
CA ARG A 107 -13.37 -11.15 -2.20
C ARG A 107 -13.14 -9.64 -2.21
N VAL A 108 -12.05 -9.18 -1.59
CA VAL A 108 -11.59 -7.79 -1.70
C VAL A 108 -11.02 -7.58 -3.10
N GLN A 109 -11.46 -6.51 -3.78
CA GLN A 109 -10.90 -6.08 -5.06
C GLN A 109 -9.50 -5.51 -4.86
N ARG A 110 -8.63 -5.78 -5.82
CA ARG A 110 -7.22 -5.39 -5.76
C ARG A 110 -6.74 -4.94 -7.13
N HIS A 111 -5.88 -3.94 -7.14
CA HIS A 111 -5.12 -3.53 -8.31
C HIS A 111 -3.82 -2.86 -7.86
N THR A 112 -2.87 -2.77 -8.77
CA THR A 112 -1.67 -1.93 -8.67
C THR A 112 -1.52 -1.19 -10.00
N ARG A 113 -0.33 -0.66 -10.28
CA ARG A 113 0.08 -0.19 -11.59
C ARG A 113 1.33 -0.92 -12.06
N ALA A 114 1.47 -1.08 -13.37
CA ALA A 114 2.59 -1.73 -14.03
C ALA A 114 2.74 -1.19 -15.46
N ASP A 115 3.96 -1.15 -16.00
CA ASP A 115 4.24 -0.57 -17.32
C ASP A 115 3.39 -1.19 -18.44
N ASP A 116 3.24 -2.51 -18.43
CA ASP A 116 2.47 -3.27 -19.41
C ASP A 116 1.06 -3.60 -18.92
N GLY A 117 0.61 -3.01 -17.80
CA GLY A 117 -0.68 -3.29 -17.19
C GLY A 117 -0.83 -4.71 -16.63
N VAL A 118 0.27 -5.47 -16.51
CA VAL A 118 0.28 -6.84 -15.99
C VAL A 118 0.96 -6.91 -14.64
N ALA A 119 0.27 -7.50 -13.66
CA ALA A 119 0.80 -7.76 -12.33
C ALA A 119 0.39 -9.15 -11.84
N GLN A 120 1.27 -9.79 -11.08
CA GLN A 120 1.06 -11.13 -10.53
C GLN A 120 1.20 -11.13 -9.01
N ALA A 121 0.15 -11.55 -8.30
CA ALA A 121 0.24 -11.77 -6.86
C ALA A 121 1.09 -13.03 -6.58
N LEU A 122 2.23 -12.85 -5.91
CA LEU A 122 3.17 -13.92 -5.57
C LEU A 122 2.86 -14.56 -4.22
N ARG A 123 2.59 -13.73 -3.21
CA ARG A 123 2.38 -14.19 -1.82
C ARG A 123 1.42 -13.26 -1.11
N SER A 124 0.44 -13.81 -0.40
CA SER A 124 -0.40 -13.04 0.52
C SER A 124 0.28 -12.94 1.89
N PHE A 125 0.40 -11.73 2.43
CA PHE A 125 0.83 -11.48 3.80
C PHE A 125 -0.36 -11.25 4.72
N GLU A 126 -1.40 -10.58 4.21
CA GLU A 126 -2.62 -10.28 4.95
C GLU A 126 -3.84 -10.38 4.02
N ASP A 127 -4.89 -11.05 4.49
CA ASP A 127 -6.15 -11.24 3.77
C ASP A 127 -7.33 -11.10 4.74
N ALA A 128 -7.86 -9.90 4.82
CA ALA A 128 -8.94 -9.50 5.71
C ALA A 128 -10.22 -9.13 4.94
N PRO A 129 -11.39 -9.05 5.61
CA PRO A 129 -12.66 -8.69 4.99
C PRO A 129 -12.72 -7.38 4.18
N PHE A 130 -11.82 -6.43 4.45
CA PHE A 130 -11.77 -5.10 3.84
C PHE A 130 -10.35 -4.66 3.45
N TYR A 131 -9.32 -5.41 3.83
CA TYR A 131 -7.93 -5.05 3.65
C TYR A 131 -7.12 -6.26 3.20
N SER A 132 -6.11 -6.04 2.37
CA SER A 132 -5.13 -7.07 2.03
C SER A 132 -3.77 -6.48 1.80
N ARG A 133 -2.74 -7.27 2.11
CA ARG A 133 -1.34 -6.97 1.80
C ARG A 133 -0.71 -8.19 1.14
N SER A 134 -0.02 -7.97 0.03
CA SER A 134 0.62 -9.04 -0.73
C SER A 134 1.92 -8.60 -1.39
N LEU A 135 2.80 -9.58 -1.63
CA LEU A 135 3.91 -9.45 -2.56
C LEU A 135 3.39 -9.61 -3.98
N VAL A 136 3.72 -8.67 -4.86
CA VAL A 136 3.27 -8.63 -6.26
C VAL A 136 4.48 -8.45 -7.16
N ALA A 137 4.61 -9.26 -8.21
CA ALA A 137 5.56 -9.04 -9.29
C ALA A 137 4.90 -8.21 -10.39
N ALA A 138 5.59 -7.19 -10.88
CA ALA A 138 5.15 -6.35 -11.99
C ALA A 138 6.36 -5.70 -12.68
N LYS A 139 6.18 -5.23 -13.91
CA LYS A 139 7.20 -4.41 -14.58
C LYS A 139 7.06 -2.95 -14.20
N PHE A 140 8.20 -2.31 -13.97
CA PHE A 140 8.28 -0.88 -13.73
C PHE A 140 9.56 -0.30 -14.32
N ARG A 141 9.41 0.71 -15.18
CA ARG A 141 10.49 1.30 -16.00
C ARG A 141 11.32 0.25 -16.76
N GLY A 142 10.65 -0.78 -17.27
CA GLY A 142 11.26 -1.86 -18.06
C GLY A 142 11.90 -2.97 -17.22
N GLU A 143 11.95 -2.84 -15.89
CA GLU A 143 12.56 -3.83 -14.99
C GLU A 143 11.50 -4.67 -14.28
N ALA A 144 11.83 -5.94 -13.98
CA ALA A 144 10.99 -6.80 -13.16
C ALA A 144 11.18 -6.46 -11.68
N VAL A 145 10.11 -6.01 -11.02
CA VAL A 145 10.14 -5.49 -9.65
C VAL A 145 9.13 -6.21 -8.76
N ASN A 146 9.55 -6.48 -7.53
CA ASN A 146 8.68 -7.02 -6.48
C ASN A 146 8.15 -5.89 -5.59
N TRP A 147 6.84 -5.77 -5.53
CA TRP A 147 6.11 -4.75 -4.81
C TRP A 147 5.46 -5.33 -3.56
N ILE A 148 5.58 -4.63 -2.44
CA ILE A 148 4.56 -4.73 -1.39
C ILE A 148 3.37 -3.94 -1.90
N ASN A 149 2.22 -4.60 -2.07
CA ASN A 149 0.96 -3.97 -2.45
C ASN A 149 -0.08 -4.16 -1.34
N GLU A 150 -0.77 -3.07 -1.04
CA GLU A 150 -1.88 -2.99 -0.12
C GLU A 150 -3.14 -2.56 -0.88
N SER A 151 -4.27 -3.14 -0.51
CA SER A 151 -5.59 -2.75 -1.03
C SER A 151 -6.57 -2.64 0.12
N LEU A 152 -7.27 -1.51 0.21
CA LEU A 152 -8.18 -1.15 1.28
C LEU A 152 -9.53 -0.73 0.70
N SER A 153 -10.57 -1.51 0.97
CA SER A 153 -11.96 -1.18 0.63
C SER A 153 -12.64 -0.49 1.80
N LEU A 154 -12.90 0.81 1.66
CA LEU A 154 -13.51 1.60 2.71
C LEU A 154 -15.03 1.49 2.74
N ASP A 155 -15.66 1.12 1.62
CA ASP A 155 -17.08 0.69 1.63
C ASP A 155 -17.28 -0.56 2.50
N ARG A 156 -16.37 -1.53 2.39
CA ARG A 156 -16.39 -2.72 3.25
C ARG A 156 -16.04 -2.36 4.69
N PHE A 157 -15.04 -1.52 4.91
CA PHE A 157 -14.69 -1.07 6.24
C PHE A 157 -15.83 -0.31 6.95
N ALA A 158 -16.63 0.46 6.22
CA ALA A 158 -17.79 1.18 6.75
C ALA A 158 -18.94 0.26 7.17
N ASN A 159 -18.99 -0.97 6.65
CA ASN A 159 -20.04 -1.92 6.98
C ASN A 159 -19.90 -2.40 8.44
N PRO A 160 -20.90 -2.19 9.30
CA PRO A 160 -20.84 -2.60 10.71
C PRO A 160 -20.60 -4.10 10.90
N LEU A 161 -21.14 -4.95 10.01
CA LEU A 161 -20.91 -6.40 10.08
C LEU A 161 -19.45 -6.76 9.81
N VAL A 162 -18.80 -6.03 8.89
CA VAL A 162 -17.37 -6.20 8.63
C VAL A 162 -16.54 -5.76 9.84
N ARG A 163 -16.92 -4.67 10.50
CA ARG A 163 -16.26 -4.22 11.74
C ARG A 163 -16.43 -5.23 12.88
N LEU A 164 -17.58 -5.87 12.98
CA LEU A 164 -17.82 -6.94 13.96
C LEU A 164 -16.98 -8.20 13.70
N MET A 165 -16.45 -8.39 12.49
CA MET A 165 -15.53 -9.49 12.17
C MET A 165 -14.07 -9.21 12.57
N LEU A 166 -13.68 -7.95 12.84
CA LEU A 166 -12.31 -7.57 13.18
C LEU A 166 -11.69 -8.35 14.36
N PRO A 167 -12.42 -8.67 15.44
CA PRO A 167 -11.86 -9.40 16.57
C PRO A 167 -11.55 -10.87 16.26
N PHE A 168 -12.21 -11.45 15.26
CA PHE A 168 -12.02 -12.83 14.84
C PHE A 168 -10.77 -12.90 13.96
N ARG A 169 -9.62 -12.85 14.63
CA ARG A 169 -8.27 -12.77 14.05
C ARG A 169 -8.07 -13.77 12.91
N MET A 170 -7.39 -13.30 11.88
CA MET A 170 -6.73 -14.15 10.89
C MET A 170 -5.87 -15.22 11.59
N PRO A 171 -5.88 -16.48 11.11
CA PRO A 171 -5.11 -17.55 11.73
C PRO A 171 -3.63 -17.17 11.78
N ARG A 172 -3.14 -16.91 12.98
CA ARG A 172 -1.70 -16.83 13.26
C ARG A 172 -1.20 -18.26 13.20
N ARG A 173 -0.41 -18.58 12.17
CA ARG A 173 0.37 -19.81 12.23
C ARG A 173 1.28 -19.70 13.44
N ALA A 174 1.17 -20.68 14.35
CA ALA A 174 2.17 -20.94 15.37
C ALA A 174 3.48 -21.38 14.68
#